data_AF-A0AAN8Y9T5-F1
#
_entry.id   AF-A0AAN8Y9T5-F1
#
_cell.length_a   1.000
_cell.length_b   1.000
_cell.length_c   1.000
_cell.angle_alpha   90.00
_cell.angle_beta   90.00
_cell.angle_gamma   90.00
#
_symmetry.space_group_name_H-M   'P 1'
#
loop_
_entity.id
_entity.type
_entity.pdbx_description
1 polymer ?
#
loop_
_entity_poly.entity_id
_entity_poly.type
_entity_poly.pdbx_seq_one_letter_code
_entity_poly.pdbx_strand_id
1 'polypeptide(L)'
;MNAFALVKELGVGVEIRIDYFKDFEGKYEHDDIVSAKEIESVIRLLMANGDDNEIRKKAKEMKEKSNAAMKEGGSSYGSLGLLIEDVISNIS
;
A
#
# COMPACT_ATOMS: atom_id res chain seq x y z
N MET A 1 2.99 -5.59 0.21
CA MET A 1 1.89 -4.61 0.11
C MET A 1 1.49 -4.51 -1.36
N ASN A 2 0.18 -4.50 -1.68
CA ASN A 2 -0.32 -4.52 -3.06
C ASN A 2 -1.11 -3.24 -3.39
N ALA A 3 -1.43 -3.03 -4.68
CA ALA A 3 -2.10 -1.81 -5.14
C ALA A 3 -3.50 -1.61 -4.52
N PHE A 4 -4.29 -2.68 -4.40
CA PHE A 4 -5.62 -2.62 -3.79
C PHE A 4 -5.53 -2.14 -2.33
N ALA A 5 -4.65 -2.74 -1.53
CA ALA A 5 -4.46 -2.34 -0.14
C ALA A 5 -3.98 -0.88 -0.03
N LEU A 6 -3.02 -0.46 -0.85
CA LEU A 6 -2.51 0.92 -0.86
C LEU A 6 -3.61 1.97 -1.12
N VAL A 7 -4.51 1.67 -2.05
CA VAL A 7 -5.53 2.61 -2.53
C VAL A 7 -6.81 2.53 -1.69
N LYS A 8 -7.34 1.32 -1.47
CA LYS A 8 -8.66 1.10 -0.86
C LYS A 8 -8.62 0.99 0.66
N GLU A 9 -7.60 0.33 1.22
CA GLU A 9 -7.53 0.08 2.66
C GLU A 9 -6.74 1.16 3.38
N LEU A 10 -5.55 1.47 2.86
CA LEU A 10 -4.59 2.36 3.50
C LEU A 10 -4.78 3.83 3.08
N GLY A 11 -5.32 4.07 1.89
CA GLY A 11 -5.54 5.42 1.35
C GLY A 11 -4.26 6.23 1.16
N VAL A 12 -3.14 5.56 0.88
CA VAL A 12 -1.81 6.16 0.63
C VAL A 12 -1.46 6.22 -0.86
N GLY A 13 -2.39 5.85 -1.73
CA GLY A 13 -2.24 5.92 -3.19
C GLY A 13 -3.52 6.40 -3.87
N VAL A 14 -3.39 6.80 -5.14
CA VAL A 14 -4.52 7.16 -6.02
C VAL A 14 -4.76 6.01 -7.00
N GLU A 15 -6.03 5.70 -7.23
CA GLU A 15 -6.45 4.73 -8.23
C GLU A 15 -6.24 5.27 -9.65
N ILE A 16 -5.62 4.46 -10.51
CA ILE A 16 -5.67 4.67 -11.97
C ILE A 16 -6.81 3.83 -12.55
N ARG A 17 -6.76 2.51 -12.34
CA ARG A 17 -7.79 1.54 -12.73
C ARG A 17 -7.65 0.24 -11.93
N ILE A 18 -8.75 -0.38 -11.49
CA ILE A 18 -8.77 -1.66 -10.74
C ILE A 18 -9.68 -2.72 -11.42
N ASP A 19 -10.12 -2.46 -12.64
CA ASP A 19 -11.05 -3.29 -13.41
C ASP A 19 -10.37 -4.35 -14.30
N TYR A 20 -9.14 -4.74 -13.99
CA TYR A 20 -8.33 -5.74 -14.73
C TYR A 20 -8.85 -7.19 -14.66
N PHE A 21 -10.10 -7.40 -14.23
CA PHE A 21 -10.71 -8.71 -14.21
C PHE A 21 -11.23 -9.07 -15.60
N LYS A 22 -10.52 -9.97 -16.29
CA LYS A 22 -11.14 -10.79 -17.34
C LYS A 22 -12.11 -11.75 -16.66
N ASP A 23 -13.32 -11.86 -17.18
CA ASP A 23 -14.18 -12.96 -16.80
C ASP A 23 -13.46 -14.30 -17.07
N PHE A 24 -13.81 -15.35 -16.34
CA PHE A 24 -13.21 -16.68 -16.50
C PHE A 24 -13.31 -17.20 -17.95
N GLU A 25 -14.23 -16.65 -18.74
CA GLU A 25 -14.47 -17.00 -20.13
C GLU A 25 -13.69 -16.14 -21.15
N GLY A 26 -12.99 -15.08 -20.70
CA GLY A 26 -12.22 -14.17 -21.54
C GLY A 26 -13.06 -13.44 -22.59
N LYS A 27 -14.37 -13.27 -22.36
CA LYS A 27 -15.33 -12.70 -23.32
C LYS A 27 -15.44 -11.19 -23.22
N TYR A 28 -15.04 -10.59 -22.10
CA TYR A 28 -14.92 -9.15 -22.00
C TYR A 28 -13.50 -8.71 -22.39
N GLU A 29 -13.36 -8.21 -23.62
CA GLU A 29 -12.25 -7.34 -23.97
C GLU A 29 -12.47 -5.99 -23.25
N HIS A 30 -12.04 -5.90 -22.00
CA HIS A 30 -11.73 -4.59 -21.45
C HIS A 30 -10.51 -4.05 -22.20
N ASP A 31 -10.61 -2.82 -22.67
CA ASP A 31 -9.47 -2.09 -23.21
C ASP A 31 -8.50 -1.86 -22.05
N ASP A 32 -7.58 -2.81 -21.85
CA ASP A 32 -6.56 -2.82 -20.79
C ASP A 32 -5.60 -1.63 -20.90
N ILE A 33 -5.71 -0.82 -21.97
CA ILE A 33 -4.89 0.35 -22.19
C ILE A 33 -5.46 1.53 -21.41
N VAL A 34 -4.63 2.10 -20.55
CA VAL A 34 -4.90 3.38 -19.89
C VAL A 34 -4.43 4.51 -20.81
N SER A 35 -5.31 5.45 -21.11
CA SER A 35 -5.00 6.58 -21.98
C SER A 35 -4.04 7.56 -21.29
N ALA A 36 -3.25 8.29 -22.08
CA ALA A 36 -2.38 9.35 -21.57
C ALA A 36 -3.16 10.40 -20.76
N LYS A 37 -4.41 10.68 -21.13
CA LYS A 37 -5.29 11.63 -20.44
C LYS A 37 -5.69 11.14 -19.04
N GLU A 38 -6.00 9.85 -18.89
CA GLU A 38 -6.28 9.25 -17.56
C GLU A 38 -5.05 9.32 -16.67
N ILE A 39 -3.88 8.94 -17.20
CA ILE A 39 -2.61 9.01 -16.47
C ILE A 39 -2.32 10.45 -16.03
N GLU A 40 -2.42 11.42 -16.94
CA GLU A 40 -2.20 12.84 -16.64
C GLU A 40 -3.13 13.33 -15.52
N SER A 41 -4.41 13.00 -15.60
CA SER A 41 -5.42 13.43 -14.63
C SER A 41 -5.11 12.89 -13.22
N VAL A 42 -4.73 11.62 -13.13
CA VAL A 42 -4.37 10.98 -11.86
C VAL A 42 -3.07 11.55 -11.28
N ILE A 43 -2.06 11.79 -12.13
CA ILE A 43 -0.81 12.44 -11.69
C ILE A 43 -1.10 13.84 -11.15
N ARG A 44 -1.92 14.64 -11.85
CA ARG A 44 -2.32 15.97 -11.38
C ARG A 44 -3.02 15.90 -10.02
N LEU A 45 -3.92 14.95 -9.82
CA LEU A 45 -4.60 14.74 -8.53
C LEU A 45 -3.61 14.35 -7.41
N LEU A 46 -2.66 13.47 -7.69
CA LEU A 46 -1.62 13.04 -6.74
C LEU A 46 -0.69 14.20 -6.33
N MET A 47 -0.44 15.14 -7.26
CA MET A 47 0.44 16.29 -7.06
C MET A 47 -0.30 17.53 -6.53
N ALA A 48 -1.63 17.56 -6.61
CA ALA A 48 -2.44 18.68 -6.15
C ALA A 48 -2.25 18.92 -4.65
N ASN A 49 -2.31 20.18 -4.24
CA ASN A 49 -2.24 20.65 -2.85
C ASN A 49 -0.94 20.33 -2.10
N GLY A 50 0.11 19.83 -2.78
CA GLY A 50 1.44 19.65 -2.18
C GLY A 50 1.41 18.89 -0.85
N ASP A 51 1.97 19.47 0.21
CA ASP A 51 2.00 18.87 1.54
C ASP A 51 0.62 18.82 2.25
N ASP A 52 -0.34 19.62 1.79
CA ASP A 52 -1.72 19.58 2.29
C ASP A 52 -2.53 18.43 1.69
N ASN A 53 -1.96 17.69 0.74
CA ASN A 53 -2.59 16.50 0.18
C ASN A 53 -2.71 15.39 1.24
N GLU A 54 -3.95 15.00 1.55
CA GLU A 54 -4.25 13.98 2.56
C GLU A 54 -3.60 12.62 2.28
N ILE A 55 -3.41 12.25 1.00
CA ILE A 55 -2.71 11.00 0.64
C ILE A 55 -1.25 11.07 1.07
N ARG A 56 -0.61 12.24 0.89
CA ARG A 56 0.78 12.45 1.31
C ARG A 56 0.90 12.52 2.83
N LYS A 57 -0.08 13.12 3.54
CA LYS A 57 -0.12 13.11 5.00
C LYS A 57 -0.22 11.68 5.55
N LYS A 58 -1.18 10.89 5.05
CA LYS A 58 -1.32 9.47 5.42
C LYS A 58 -0.06 8.65 5.14
N ALA A 59 0.60 8.89 4.00
CA ALA A 59 1.86 8.22 3.66
C ALA A 59 2.99 8.59 4.65
N LYS A 60 3.09 9.86 5.07
CA LYS A 60 4.05 10.30 6.09
C LYS A 60 3.76 9.67 7.46
N GLU A 61 2.51 9.66 7.89
CA GLU A 61 2.10 9.01 9.14
C GLU A 61 2.42 7.51 9.13
N MET A 62 2.16 6.83 8.00
CA MET A 62 2.47 5.42 7.85
C MET A 62 3.97 5.14 7.91
N LYS A 63 4.80 6.00 7.31
CA LYS A 63 6.27 5.94 7.44
C LYS A 63 6.70 6.03 8.91
N GLU A 64 6.12 6.95 9.67
CA GLU A 64 6.43 7.11 11.09
C GLU A 64 6.03 5.88 11.91
N LYS A 65 4.80 5.37 11.72
CA LYS A 65 4.30 4.17 12.39
C LYS A 65 5.14 2.93 12.07
N SER A 66 5.49 2.72 10.80
CA SER A 66 6.33 1.60 10.37
C SER A 66 7.71 1.64 11.03
N ASN A 67 8.33 2.83 11.10
CA ASN A 67 9.61 2.99 11.76
C ASN A 67 9.51 2.77 13.27
N ALA A 68 8.44 3.27 13.92
CA ALA A 68 8.22 3.08 15.34
C ALA A 68 8.01 1.60 15.70
N ALA A 69 7.29 0.84 14.87
CA ALA A 69 7.05 -0.59 15.10
C ALA A 69 8.35 -1.44 15.09
N MET A 70 9.35 -1.04 14.30
CA MET A 70 10.63 -1.76 14.19
C MET A 70 11.71 -1.33 15.19
N LYS A 71 11.59 -0.15 15.80
CA LYS A 71 12.55 0.33 16.81
C LYS A 71 12.44 -0.49 18.10
N GLU A 72 13.48 -0.42 18.93
CA GLU A 72 13.44 -1.00 20.28
C GLU A 72 12.21 -0.50 21.05
N GLY A 73 11.49 -1.44 21.69
CA GLY A 73 10.19 -1.18 22.33
C GLY A 73 9.00 -1.11 21.36
N GLY A 74 9.22 -1.22 20.05
CA GLY A 74 8.20 -1.30 19.02
C GLY A 74 7.52 -2.67 18.94
N SER A 75 6.32 -2.71 18.36
CA SER A 75 5.52 -3.92 18.28
C SER A 75 6.18 -5.03 17.46
N SER A 76 6.64 -4.74 16.25
CA SER A 76 7.34 -5.71 15.39
C SER A 76 8.68 -6.13 15.97
N TYR A 77 9.41 -5.21 16.62
CA TYR A 77 10.64 -5.55 17.35
C TYR A 77 10.38 -6.60 18.43
N GLY A 78 9.35 -6.37 19.27
CA GLY A 78 8.94 -7.32 20.31
C GLY A 78 8.47 -8.66 19.73
N SER A 79 7.62 -8.65 18.71
CA SER A 79 7.14 -9.88 18.07
C SER A 79 8.27 -10.71 17.46
N LEU A 80 9.30 -10.07 16.87
CA LEU A 80 10.46 -10.78 16.36
C LEU A 80 11.31 -11.40 17.49
N GLY A 81 11.46 -10.68 18.61
CA GLY A 81 12.11 -11.23 19.81
C GLY A 81 11.41 -12.48 20.33
N LEU A 82 10.09 -12.41 20.49
CA LEU A 82 9.27 -13.56 20.90
C LEU A 82 9.39 -14.74 19.93
N LEU A 83 9.38 -14.48 18.62
CA LEU A 83 9.58 -15.52 17.61
C LEU A 83 10.95 -16.22 17.76
N ILE A 84 12.02 -15.47 18.06
CA ILE A 84 13.35 -16.04 18.28
C ILE A 84 13.36 -16.92 19.53
N GLU A 85 12.78 -16.43 20.64
CA GLU A 85 12.65 -17.18 21.89
C GLU A 85 11.88 -18.49 21.70
N ASP A 86 10.76 -18.44 20.97
CA ASP A 86 9.95 -19.60 20.64
C ASP A 86 10.74 -20.63 19.81
N VAL A 87 11.46 -20.18 18.78
CA VAL A 87 12.28 -21.08 17.94
C VAL A 87 13.39 -21.74 18.75
N ILE A 88 14.08 -21.00 19.62
CA ILE A 88 15.15 -21.55 20.47
C ILE A 88 14.59 -22.58 21.45
N SER A 89 13.44 -22.30 22.05
CA SER A 89 12.81 -23.17 23.05
C SER A 89 12.27 -24.49 22.46
N ASN A 90 11.94 -24.51 21.17
CA ASN A 90 11.40 -25.70 20.48
C ASN A 90 12.45 -26.53 19.72
N ILE A 91 13.71 -26.08 19.66
CA ILE A 91 14.82 -26.82 19.04
C ILE A 91 15.61 -27.63 20.09
N SER A 92 15.48 -27.31 21.38
CA SER A 92 16.11 -28.03 22.49
C SER A 92 15.26 -29.22 22.96
#